data_AF-A0A133YZS8-F1
#
_entry.id   AF-A0A133YZS8-F1
#
_cell.length_a   1.000
_cell.length_b   1.000
_cell.length_c   1.000
_cell.angle_alpha   90.00
_cell.angle_beta   90.00
_cell.angle_gamma   90.00
#
_symmetry.space_group_name_H-M   'P 1'
#
loop_
_entity.id
_entity.type
_entity.pdbx_description
1 polymer ?
#
loop_
_entity_poly.entity_id
_entity_poly.type
_entity_poly.pdbx_seq_one_letter_code
_entity_poly.pdbx_strand_id
1 'polypeptide(L)'
;MKIIIDPRLQYAYASYYLLGIETVFGKNSIRYSAEPFEGLDNKYINAYRYGFAFVIKNGGNDYRVFIDSEDVASIFNEGYEWCDIYGKVNSTFEHTQKYIKLLAIGPSFGITLHTIPITIIKCLKHYFQSIGYTNVPFKKYLRDYLYSNIRRRPINVYENAVKVRPNYIFHSSTLWYNKFAETDTNYWRGEFLRACQQLQIRIEGGLFYINGKGVLAEMPDYPKYKEIYKDFIYDKRLSMDEYIKKTKESVLVFNTPSVCGCHGWKLAEYLCMGKAIISTKLSREMPEPMVHGENIHFVHTKKELLEAIMLINSNEEYRRHLEKGARRYYEQWLKPDVVIDRLLEHALNIDK
;
A
#
# COMPACT_ATOMS: atom_id res chain seq x y z
N MET A 1 2.20 -21.42 -19.35
CA MET A 1 1.08 -20.47 -19.24
C MET A 1 1.46 -19.16 -19.92
N LYS A 2 0.50 -18.44 -20.51
CA LYS A 2 0.73 -17.08 -21.06
C LYS A 2 -0.11 -16.08 -20.27
N ILE A 3 0.43 -14.92 -19.97
CA ILE A 3 -0.28 -13.86 -19.25
C ILE A 3 -0.55 -12.71 -20.20
N ILE A 4 -1.80 -12.26 -20.25
CA ILE A 4 -2.18 -11.04 -20.94
C ILE A 4 -2.56 -10.00 -19.90
N ILE A 5 -1.93 -8.83 -19.92
CA ILE A 5 -2.18 -7.75 -18.96
C ILE A 5 -2.87 -6.59 -19.68
N ASP A 6 -3.90 -6.02 -19.06
CA ASP A 6 -4.53 -4.80 -19.55
C ASP A 6 -3.55 -3.62 -19.42
N PRO A 7 -3.13 -2.96 -20.51
CA PRO A 7 -2.22 -1.82 -20.43
C PRO A 7 -2.87 -0.59 -19.77
N ARG A 8 -4.20 -0.56 -19.58
CA ARG A 8 -4.94 0.54 -18.94
C ARG A 8 -4.88 0.48 -17.42
N LEU A 9 -3.66 0.41 -16.87
CA LEU A 9 -3.40 0.23 -15.44
C LEU A 9 -2.77 1.47 -14.82
N GLN A 10 -3.08 1.73 -13.54
CA GLN A 10 -2.36 2.69 -12.72
C GLN A 10 -1.04 2.08 -12.26
N TYR A 11 0.03 2.35 -13.02
CA TYR A 11 1.36 1.77 -12.85
C TYR A 11 1.92 1.95 -11.44
N ALA A 12 1.66 3.09 -10.79
CA ALA A 12 2.09 3.32 -9.42
C ALA A 12 1.53 2.26 -8.44
N TYR A 13 0.28 1.81 -8.62
CA TYR A 13 -0.36 0.77 -7.79
C TYR A 13 -0.12 -0.64 -8.34
N ALA A 14 -0.06 -0.79 -9.66
CA ALA A 14 0.14 -2.09 -10.30
C ALA A 14 1.59 -2.61 -10.20
N SER A 15 2.58 -1.71 -10.11
CA SER A 15 4.01 -2.07 -10.16
C SER A 15 4.41 -3.20 -9.19
N TYR A 16 3.81 -3.24 -8.00
CA TYR A 16 4.05 -4.29 -7.02
C TYR A 16 3.63 -5.66 -7.57
N TYR A 17 2.39 -5.78 -8.04
CA TYR A 17 1.85 -7.02 -8.58
C TYR A 17 2.48 -7.41 -9.92
N LEU A 18 2.85 -6.42 -10.74
CA LEU A 18 3.59 -6.68 -11.98
C LEU A 18 4.94 -7.36 -11.71
N LEU A 19 5.64 -6.99 -10.63
CA LEU A 19 6.84 -7.72 -10.20
C LEU A 19 6.53 -9.17 -9.83
N GLY A 20 5.43 -9.40 -9.10
CA GLY A 20 4.96 -10.75 -8.77
C GLY A 20 4.69 -11.58 -10.01
N ILE A 21 3.93 -11.04 -10.97
CA ILE A 21 3.61 -11.71 -12.24
C ILE A 21 4.89 -12.00 -13.04
N GLU A 22 5.82 -11.04 -13.12
CA GLU A 22 7.13 -11.24 -13.78
C GLU A 22 7.96 -12.35 -13.10
N THR A 23 7.87 -12.48 -11.78
CA THR A 23 8.61 -13.47 -10.99
C THR A 23 8.02 -14.87 -11.13
N VAL A 24 6.69 -15.00 -11.02
CA VAL A 24 5.98 -16.28 -11.07
C VAL A 24 5.97 -16.87 -12.48
N PHE A 25 5.66 -16.07 -13.51
CA PHE A 25 5.45 -16.59 -14.86
C PHE A 25 6.63 -16.37 -15.81
N GLY A 26 7.58 -15.51 -15.43
CA GLY A 26 8.68 -15.08 -16.29
C GLY A 26 8.26 -14.03 -17.32
N LYS A 27 9.16 -13.08 -17.59
CA LYS A 27 8.91 -11.94 -18.49
C LYS A 27 8.49 -12.33 -19.91
N ASN A 28 9.01 -13.43 -20.43
CA ASN A 28 8.72 -13.90 -21.80
C ASN A 28 7.30 -14.44 -21.97
N SER A 29 6.63 -14.77 -20.85
CA SER A 29 5.27 -15.27 -20.84
C SER A 29 4.22 -14.15 -20.85
N ILE A 30 4.65 -12.89 -20.70
CA ILE A 30 3.76 -11.73 -20.50
C ILE A 30 3.61 -10.93 -21.80
N ARG A 31 2.36 -10.68 -22.17
CA ARG A 31 1.98 -9.75 -23.25
C ARG A 31 1.01 -8.71 -22.71
N TYR A 32 1.05 -7.51 -23.27
CA TYR A 32 0.06 -6.47 -23.00
C TYR A 32 -0.90 -6.36 -24.19
N SER A 33 -2.20 -6.30 -23.91
CA SER A 33 -3.28 -6.08 -24.89
C SER A 33 -4.54 -5.58 -24.18
N ALA A 34 -5.26 -4.62 -24.75
CA ALA A 34 -6.52 -4.13 -24.18
C ALA A 34 -7.75 -4.93 -24.67
N GLU A 35 -7.66 -5.59 -25.83
CA GLU A 35 -8.76 -6.32 -26.49
C GLU A 35 -9.48 -7.35 -25.59
N PRO A 36 -8.79 -8.20 -24.80
CA PRO A 36 -9.50 -9.15 -23.91
C PRO A 36 -10.29 -8.50 -22.77
N PHE A 37 -10.14 -7.18 -22.59
CA PHE A 37 -10.67 -6.41 -21.47
C PHE A 37 -11.68 -5.34 -21.92
N GLU A 38 -12.20 -5.43 -23.15
CA GLU A 38 -13.19 -4.49 -23.68
C GLU A 38 -14.48 -4.43 -22.85
N GLY A 39 -14.85 -5.53 -22.20
CA GLY A 39 -16.01 -5.62 -21.31
C GLY A 39 -15.86 -4.88 -19.98
N LEU A 40 -14.67 -4.37 -19.65
CA LEU A 40 -14.46 -3.53 -18.47
C LEU A 40 -14.61 -2.05 -18.84
N ASP A 41 -15.38 -1.29 -18.05
CA ASP A 41 -15.54 0.17 -18.23
C ASP A 41 -14.29 0.97 -17.77
N ASN A 42 -13.11 0.55 -18.20
CA ASN A 42 -11.81 1.14 -17.84
C ASN A 42 -11.44 2.32 -18.73
N LYS A 43 -12.41 2.85 -19.48
CA LYS A 43 -12.18 3.89 -20.50
C LYS A 43 -11.88 5.23 -19.85
N TYR A 44 -12.46 5.50 -18.68
CA TYR A 44 -12.40 6.79 -18.01
C TYR A 44 -11.46 6.79 -16.81
N ILE A 45 -11.03 7.98 -16.41
CA ILE A 45 -10.03 8.14 -15.35
C ILE A 45 -10.49 7.68 -13.97
N ASN A 46 -11.80 7.62 -13.72
CA ASN A 46 -12.32 7.10 -12.46
C ASN A 46 -12.13 5.58 -12.43
N ALA A 47 -12.41 4.91 -13.55
CA ALA A 47 -12.19 3.48 -13.70
C ALA A 47 -10.70 3.08 -13.60
N TYR A 48 -9.82 3.93 -14.11
CA TYR A 48 -8.36 3.79 -14.03
C TYR A 48 -7.80 3.69 -12.59
N ARG A 49 -8.55 4.15 -11.57
CA ARG A 49 -8.11 4.12 -10.16
C ARG A 49 -8.47 2.83 -9.43
N TYR A 50 -9.51 2.13 -9.90
CA TYR A 50 -10.01 0.98 -9.16
C TYR A 50 -9.00 -0.16 -9.06
N GLY A 51 -8.17 -0.33 -10.09
CA GLY A 51 -7.30 -1.49 -10.16
C GLY A 51 -6.77 -1.77 -11.55
N PHE A 52 -6.39 -3.02 -11.78
CA PHE A 52 -6.07 -3.52 -13.10
C PHE A 52 -6.41 -5.00 -13.26
N ALA A 53 -6.53 -5.41 -14.52
CA ALA A 53 -6.93 -6.76 -14.90
C ALA A 53 -5.83 -7.50 -15.67
N PHE A 54 -5.81 -8.82 -15.54
CA PHE A 54 -5.00 -9.70 -16.38
C PHE A 54 -5.70 -11.05 -16.60
N VAL A 55 -5.29 -11.75 -17.66
CA VAL A 55 -5.80 -13.07 -18.03
C VAL A 55 -4.65 -14.08 -18.04
N ILE A 56 -4.88 -15.22 -17.41
CA ILE A 56 -3.96 -16.35 -17.32
C ILE A 56 -4.43 -17.42 -18.29
N LYS A 57 -3.68 -17.64 -19.38
CA LYS A 57 -3.94 -18.67 -20.38
C LYS A 57 -3.26 -19.97 -19.96
N ASN A 58 -4.05 -20.99 -19.61
CA ASN A 58 -3.55 -22.28 -19.12
C ASN A 58 -4.00 -23.49 -19.94
N GLY A 59 -3.98 -23.42 -21.28
CA GLY A 59 -4.06 -24.58 -22.19
C GLY A 59 -5.36 -25.39 -22.21
N GLY A 60 -6.19 -25.29 -21.17
CA GLY A 60 -7.49 -25.91 -21.00
C GLY A 60 -8.53 -24.96 -20.39
N ASN A 61 -8.11 -24.03 -19.51
CA ASN A 61 -8.94 -22.95 -18.97
C ASN A 61 -8.21 -21.61 -18.99
N ASP A 62 -8.97 -20.53 -19.14
CA ASP A 62 -8.50 -19.15 -19.02
C ASP A 62 -9.05 -18.55 -17.73
N TYR A 63 -8.19 -17.96 -16.91
CA TYR A 63 -8.59 -17.30 -15.66
C TYR A 63 -8.46 -15.79 -15.78
N ARG A 64 -9.55 -15.07 -15.51
CA ARG A 64 -9.62 -13.62 -15.45
C ARG A 64 -9.39 -13.15 -14.01
N VAL A 65 -8.39 -12.31 -13.81
CA VAL A 65 -8.04 -11.76 -12.50
C VAL A 65 -8.22 -10.25 -12.52
N PHE A 66 -8.87 -9.72 -11.48
CA PHE A 66 -8.92 -8.28 -11.21
C PHE A 66 -8.28 -8.01 -9.85
N ILE A 67 -7.34 -7.06 -9.80
CA ILE A 67 -6.74 -6.57 -8.55
C ILE A 67 -7.29 -5.18 -8.28
N ASP A 68 -8.13 -5.07 -7.25
CA ASP A 68 -8.68 -3.83 -6.72
C ASP A 68 -7.73 -3.18 -5.70
N SER A 69 -7.34 -1.94 -5.99
CA SER A 69 -6.42 -1.12 -5.22
C SER A 69 -7.06 0.11 -4.57
N GLU A 70 -8.39 0.20 -4.51
CA GLU A 70 -9.07 1.34 -3.89
C GLU A 70 -8.83 1.41 -2.37
N ASP A 71 -8.70 2.64 -1.87
CA ASP A 71 -8.64 2.91 -0.43
C ASP A 71 -10.00 2.67 0.25
N VAL A 72 -11.09 2.86 -0.48
CA VAL A 72 -12.44 2.67 0.03
C VAL A 72 -12.79 1.17 0.03
N ALA A 73 -13.43 0.72 1.10
CA ALA A 73 -14.09 -0.58 1.11
C ALA A 73 -15.41 -0.52 0.36
N SER A 74 -15.32 -0.37 -0.96
CA SER A 74 -16.38 -0.61 -1.92
C SER A 74 -15.93 -1.74 -2.86
N ILE A 75 -16.88 -2.43 -3.48
CA ILE A 75 -16.61 -3.39 -4.55
C ILE A 75 -16.83 -2.69 -5.89
N PHE A 76 -15.85 -2.79 -6.78
CA PHE A 76 -16.04 -2.41 -8.18
C PHE A 76 -16.80 -3.54 -8.88
N ASN A 77 -18.12 -3.38 -9.02
CA ASN A 77 -19.02 -4.45 -9.46
C ASN A 77 -18.67 -4.96 -10.86
N GLU A 78 -18.36 -4.09 -11.80
CA GLU A 78 -18.01 -4.45 -13.17
C GLU A 78 -16.74 -5.30 -13.21
N GLY A 79 -15.73 -4.94 -12.42
CA GLY A 79 -14.51 -5.74 -12.26
C GLY A 79 -14.77 -7.08 -11.57
N TYR A 80 -15.62 -7.09 -10.54
CA TYR A 80 -16.01 -8.30 -9.83
C TYR A 80 -16.77 -9.26 -10.75
N GLU A 81 -17.77 -8.78 -11.50
CA GLU A 81 -18.55 -9.59 -12.44
C GLU A 81 -17.68 -10.15 -13.58
N TRP A 82 -16.76 -9.35 -14.11
CA TRP A 82 -15.90 -9.74 -15.23
C TRP A 82 -14.88 -10.83 -14.89
N CYS A 83 -14.35 -10.84 -13.67
CA CYS A 83 -13.26 -11.74 -13.27
C CYS A 83 -13.74 -13.06 -12.66
N ASP A 84 -12.85 -14.05 -12.65
CA ASP A 84 -12.98 -15.29 -11.91
C ASP A 84 -12.36 -15.16 -10.51
N ILE A 85 -11.30 -14.34 -10.39
CA ILE A 85 -10.63 -14.02 -9.13
C ILE A 85 -10.56 -12.51 -8.92
N TYR A 86 -11.00 -12.06 -7.74
CA TYR A 86 -11.03 -10.66 -7.35
C TYR A 86 -10.14 -10.41 -6.14
N GLY A 87 -8.89 -10.00 -6.37
CA GLY A 87 -7.99 -9.61 -5.29
C GLY A 87 -8.31 -8.20 -4.79
N LYS A 88 -8.54 -8.01 -3.49
CA LYS A 88 -8.78 -6.67 -2.93
C LYS A 88 -7.89 -6.37 -1.72
N VAL A 89 -7.27 -5.19 -1.72
CA VAL A 89 -6.43 -4.71 -0.62
C VAL A 89 -7.27 -4.37 0.62
N ASN A 90 -8.33 -3.58 0.42
CA ASN A 90 -9.13 -2.99 1.50
C ASN A 90 -10.53 -3.63 1.59
N SER A 91 -10.60 -4.95 1.75
CA SER A 91 -11.86 -5.66 2.04
C SER A 91 -12.24 -5.56 3.52
N THR A 92 -13.54 -5.61 3.81
CA THR A 92 -14.04 -5.88 5.18
C THR A 92 -14.33 -7.35 5.36
N PHE A 93 -14.54 -7.76 6.60
CA PHE A 93 -15.03 -9.09 6.92
C PHE A 93 -16.31 -9.43 6.13
N GLU A 94 -17.29 -8.52 6.09
CA GLU A 94 -18.55 -8.73 5.36
C GLU A 94 -18.31 -8.95 3.87
N HIS A 95 -17.34 -8.26 3.26
CA HIS A 95 -16.97 -8.50 1.87
C HIS A 95 -16.44 -9.91 1.66
N THR A 96 -15.56 -10.40 2.53
CA THR A 96 -15.00 -11.76 2.41
C THR A 96 -16.05 -12.84 2.57
N GLN A 97 -17.12 -12.58 3.33
CA GLN A 97 -18.24 -13.52 3.48
C GLN A 97 -19.21 -13.47 2.29
N LYS A 98 -19.45 -12.29 1.73
CA LYS A 98 -20.45 -12.07 0.68
C LYS A 98 -19.95 -12.39 -0.73
N TYR A 99 -18.68 -12.13 -1.01
CA TYR A 99 -18.13 -12.17 -2.37
C TYR A 99 -17.19 -13.37 -2.53
N ILE A 100 -17.69 -14.50 -3.02
CA ILE A 100 -16.94 -15.76 -3.13
C ILE A 100 -15.65 -15.69 -3.96
N LYS A 101 -15.63 -14.82 -4.99
CA LYS A 101 -14.44 -14.62 -5.84
C LYS A 101 -13.40 -13.72 -5.17
N LEU A 102 -13.76 -13.07 -4.06
CA LEU A 102 -12.90 -12.10 -3.40
C LEU A 102 -11.84 -12.80 -2.55
N LEU A 103 -10.59 -12.40 -2.76
CA LEU A 103 -9.47 -12.74 -1.91
C LEU A 103 -8.91 -11.47 -1.26
N ALA A 104 -8.79 -11.45 0.06
CA ALA A 104 -8.06 -10.41 0.77
C ALA A 104 -6.56 -10.59 0.49
N ILE A 105 -5.98 -9.70 -0.31
CA ILE A 105 -4.57 -9.78 -0.72
C ILE A 105 -3.63 -8.98 0.19
N GLY A 106 -4.18 -8.16 1.09
CA GLY A 106 -3.42 -7.32 2.01
C GLY A 106 -2.77 -6.10 1.34
N PRO A 107 -2.08 -5.25 2.13
CA PRO A 107 -1.51 -4.02 1.62
C PRO A 107 -0.31 -4.28 0.71
N SER A 108 -0.15 -3.39 -0.27
CA SER A 108 1.02 -3.30 -1.15
C SER A 108 1.51 -1.86 -1.23
N PHE A 109 2.58 -1.62 -1.99
CA PHE A 109 3.11 -0.27 -2.22
C PHE A 109 3.79 -0.18 -3.59
N GLY A 110 3.81 1.02 -4.18
CA GLY A 110 4.46 1.22 -5.47
C GLY A 110 5.97 0.96 -5.43
N ILE A 111 6.50 0.38 -6.49
CA ILE A 111 7.95 0.11 -6.64
C ILE A 111 8.45 0.52 -8.02
N THR A 112 9.76 0.75 -8.10
CA THR A 112 10.43 0.96 -9.38
C THR A 112 10.78 -0.38 -10.02
N LEU A 113 10.20 -0.69 -11.17
CA LEU A 113 10.58 -1.90 -11.93
C LEU A 113 11.75 -1.67 -12.89
N HIS A 114 11.88 -0.45 -13.41
CA HIS A 114 12.81 -0.12 -14.47
C HIS A 114 13.46 1.26 -14.29
N THR A 115 14.59 1.48 -14.94
CA THR A 115 15.21 2.81 -15.03
C THR A 115 14.30 3.77 -15.80
N ILE A 116 14.47 5.09 -15.60
CA ILE A 116 13.62 6.11 -16.23
C ILE A 116 13.49 5.93 -17.76
N PRO A 117 14.57 5.71 -18.54
CA PRO A 117 14.44 5.52 -19.99
C PRO A 117 13.57 4.33 -20.35
N ILE A 118 13.75 3.19 -19.68
CA ILE A 118 12.96 1.98 -19.92
C ILE A 118 11.50 2.18 -19.48
N THR A 119 11.26 2.86 -18.35
CA THR A 119 9.92 3.23 -17.89
C THR A 119 9.19 4.09 -18.94
N ILE A 120 9.86 5.07 -19.54
CA ILE A 120 9.27 5.92 -20.59
C ILE A 120 8.95 5.08 -21.84
N ILE A 121 9.86 4.21 -22.28
CA ILE A 121 9.63 3.32 -23.43
C ILE A 121 8.42 2.40 -23.18
N LYS A 122 8.35 1.78 -21.99
CA LYS A 122 7.19 0.94 -21.61
C LYS A 122 5.90 1.76 -21.52
N CYS A 123 5.95 2.95 -20.92
CA CYS A 123 4.81 3.86 -20.85
C CYS A 123 4.25 4.18 -22.24
N LEU A 124 5.12 4.54 -23.20
CA LEU A 124 4.72 4.82 -24.58
C LEU A 124 4.10 3.57 -25.21
N LYS A 125 4.77 2.42 -25.11
CA LYS A 125 4.28 1.15 -25.68
C LYS A 125 2.89 0.79 -25.13
N HIS A 126 2.70 0.80 -23.82
CA HIS A 126 1.42 0.46 -23.19
C HIS A 126 0.34 1.48 -23.55
N TYR A 127 0.67 2.77 -23.63
CA TYR A 127 -0.28 3.78 -24.07
C TYR A 127 -0.75 3.56 -25.51
N PHE A 128 0.18 3.29 -26.44
CA PHE A 128 -0.17 2.97 -27.83
C PHE A 128 -1.02 1.70 -27.94
N GLN A 129 -0.75 0.68 -27.12
CA GLN A 129 -1.57 -0.54 -27.03
C GLN A 129 -2.96 -0.31 -26.41
N SER A 130 -3.19 0.86 -25.83
CA SER A 130 -4.47 1.26 -25.25
C SER A 130 -5.28 2.20 -26.15
N ILE A 131 -4.73 2.64 -27.30
CA ILE A 131 -5.43 3.55 -28.22
C ILE A 131 -6.73 2.91 -28.70
N GLY A 132 -7.82 3.67 -28.68
CA GLY A 132 -9.17 3.17 -28.96
C GLY A 132 -9.89 2.58 -27.74
N TYR A 133 -9.15 2.25 -26.68
CA TYR A 133 -9.68 1.61 -25.46
C TYR A 133 -9.58 2.49 -24.20
N THR A 134 -8.94 3.66 -24.28
CA THR A 134 -8.78 4.59 -23.16
C THR A 134 -9.03 6.05 -23.57
N ASN A 135 -9.68 6.79 -22.67
CA ASN A 135 -9.83 8.25 -22.72
C ASN A 135 -8.90 8.95 -21.71
N VAL A 136 -7.97 8.22 -21.08
CA VAL A 136 -7.01 8.81 -20.14
C VAL A 136 -5.96 9.62 -20.92
N PRO A 137 -5.78 10.92 -20.63
CA PRO A 137 -4.79 11.73 -21.33
C PRO A 137 -3.36 11.21 -21.10
N PHE A 138 -2.56 11.13 -22.17
CA PHE A 138 -1.15 10.69 -22.11
C PHE A 138 -0.34 11.37 -20.99
N LYS A 139 -0.52 12.68 -20.78
CA LYS A 139 0.17 13.42 -19.71
C LYS A 139 -0.09 12.84 -18.32
N LYS A 140 -1.32 12.39 -18.05
CA LYS A 140 -1.68 11.77 -16.75
C LYS A 140 -1.10 10.37 -16.65
N TYR A 141 -1.17 9.60 -17.74
CA TYR A 141 -0.60 8.26 -17.84
C TYR A 141 0.93 8.28 -17.62
N LEU A 142 1.66 9.14 -18.34
CA LEU A 142 3.11 9.33 -18.18
C LEU A 142 3.49 9.77 -16.76
N ARG A 143 2.74 10.69 -16.16
CA ARG A 143 2.99 11.14 -14.78
C ARG A 143 2.90 9.97 -13.79
N ASP A 144 1.94 9.06 -13.98
CA ASP A 144 1.77 7.89 -13.12
C ASP A 144 2.95 6.90 -13.27
N TYR A 145 3.41 6.65 -14.49
CA TYR A 145 4.61 5.84 -14.73
C TYR A 145 5.86 6.46 -14.08
N LEU A 146 6.10 7.75 -14.30
CA LEU A 146 7.25 8.45 -13.73
C LEU A 146 7.19 8.54 -12.20
N TYR A 147 5.99 8.51 -11.60
CA TYR A 147 5.83 8.47 -10.15
C TYR A 147 6.58 7.27 -9.55
N SER A 148 6.59 6.11 -10.22
CA SER A 148 7.32 4.91 -9.78
C SER A 148 8.84 5.12 -9.71
N ASN A 149 9.41 6.08 -10.44
CA ASN A 149 10.84 6.41 -10.37
C ASN A 149 11.11 7.60 -9.43
N ILE A 150 10.23 8.60 -9.42
CA ILE A 150 10.42 9.83 -8.65
C ILE A 150 10.15 9.61 -7.16
N ARG A 151 9.10 8.83 -6.85
CA ARG A 151 8.56 8.69 -5.49
C ARG A 151 8.64 7.27 -4.96
N ARG A 152 9.26 6.33 -5.69
CA ARG A 152 9.46 4.93 -5.27
C ARG A 152 10.86 4.45 -5.67
N ARG A 153 11.23 3.27 -5.16
CA ARG A 153 12.50 2.58 -5.42
C ARG A 153 12.26 1.11 -5.78
N PRO A 154 13.24 0.39 -6.33
CA PRO A 154 13.12 -1.05 -6.51
C PRO A 154 12.97 -1.77 -5.17
N ILE A 155 12.33 -2.94 -5.17
CA ILE A 155 11.91 -3.62 -3.95
C ILE A 155 13.09 -3.92 -3.01
N ASN A 156 14.25 -4.29 -3.57
CA ASN A 156 15.46 -4.59 -2.79
C ASN A 156 15.92 -3.41 -1.91
N VAL A 157 15.65 -2.16 -2.28
CA VAL A 157 15.97 -0.99 -1.45
C VAL A 157 15.17 -1.00 -0.15
N TYR A 158 13.94 -1.53 -0.17
CA TYR A 158 13.12 -1.71 1.02
C TYR A 158 13.57 -2.94 1.82
N GLU A 159 13.87 -4.06 1.14
CA GLU A 159 14.19 -5.34 1.77
C GLU A 159 15.57 -5.40 2.45
N ASN A 160 16.55 -4.64 1.96
CA ASN A 160 17.91 -4.67 2.53
C ASN A 160 17.90 -4.26 4.01
N ALA A 161 18.58 -4.96 4.91
CA ALA A 161 18.63 -4.53 6.30
C ALA A 161 19.42 -3.21 6.47
N VAL A 162 19.01 -2.37 7.41
CA VAL A 162 19.77 -1.19 7.86
C VAL A 162 19.83 -1.22 9.38
N LYS A 163 20.97 -0.79 9.94
CA LYS A 163 21.15 -0.74 11.39
C LYS A 163 20.18 0.27 12.01
N VAL A 164 19.40 -0.20 12.97
CA VAL A 164 18.53 0.64 13.79
C VAL A 164 19.36 1.60 14.65
N ARG A 165 18.92 2.86 14.72
CA ARG A 165 19.48 3.88 15.61
C ARG A 165 18.72 3.85 16.94
N PRO A 166 19.41 3.69 18.08
CA PRO A 166 18.77 3.73 19.39
C PRO A 166 18.08 5.07 19.63
N ASN A 167 16.93 5.04 20.33
CA ASN A 167 16.20 6.24 20.75
C ASN A 167 15.90 7.23 19.61
N TYR A 168 15.67 6.71 18.40
CA TYR A 168 15.42 7.51 17.20
C TYR A 168 14.18 7.00 16.47
N ILE A 169 13.31 7.92 16.08
CA ILE A 169 12.21 7.64 15.15
C ILE A 169 12.16 8.68 14.05
N PHE A 170 11.90 8.21 12.85
CA PHE A 170 11.47 9.02 11.74
C PHE A 170 9.98 8.78 11.46
N HIS A 171 9.19 9.86 11.47
CA HIS A 171 7.77 9.83 11.16
C HIS A 171 7.45 10.85 10.07
N SER A 172 6.65 10.47 9.08
CA SER A 172 6.30 11.36 7.97
C SER A 172 4.93 11.01 7.46
N SER A 173 3.87 11.68 7.93
CA SER A 173 2.48 11.40 7.54
C SER A 173 1.73 12.66 7.17
N THR A 174 0.68 12.51 6.36
CA THR A 174 -0.18 13.62 5.94
C THR A 174 -1.33 13.80 6.91
N LEU A 175 -1.71 15.03 7.21
CA LEU A 175 -2.97 15.34 7.88
C LEU A 175 -4.10 15.28 6.85
N TRP A 176 -4.98 14.29 6.96
CA TRP A 176 -6.11 14.14 6.03
C TRP A 176 -7.32 14.95 6.48
N TYR A 177 -8.25 15.25 5.58
CA TYR A 177 -9.31 16.25 5.80
C TYR A 177 -10.74 15.70 5.65
N ASN A 178 -10.91 14.39 5.84
CA ASN A 178 -12.22 13.75 5.92
C ASN A 178 -12.56 13.40 7.37
N LYS A 179 -13.84 13.11 7.62
CA LYS A 179 -14.37 12.81 8.97
C LYS A 179 -13.66 11.65 9.67
N PHE A 180 -13.38 10.55 8.96
CA PHE A 180 -12.67 9.40 9.55
C PHE A 180 -11.25 9.79 9.98
N ALA A 181 -10.56 10.56 9.13
CA ALA A 181 -9.22 11.00 9.44
C ALA A 181 -9.15 11.89 10.68
N GLU A 182 -10.20 12.69 10.93
CA GLU A 182 -10.25 13.54 12.10
C GLU A 182 -10.28 12.74 13.41
N THR A 183 -11.19 11.77 13.51
CA THR A 183 -11.43 11.00 14.74
C THR A 183 -10.37 9.94 15.00
N ASP A 184 -9.75 9.42 13.94
CA ASP A 184 -8.86 8.27 14.04
C ASP A 184 -7.46 8.60 13.52
N THR A 185 -7.31 8.84 12.22
CA THR A 185 -6.00 8.86 11.56
C THR A 185 -5.09 9.96 12.10
N ASN A 186 -5.55 11.22 12.08
CA ASN A 186 -4.80 12.39 12.50
C ASN A 186 -4.60 12.38 14.02
N TYR A 187 -5.66 12.03 14.77
CA TYR A 187 -5.62 11.89 16.21
C TYR A 187 -4.47 10.98 16.67
N TRP A 188 -4.47 9.72 16.21
CA TRP A 188 -3.48 8.75 16.62
C TRP A 188 -2.06 9.07 16.14
N ARG A 189 -1.91 9.67 14.96
CA ARG A 189 -0.60 10.18 14.49
C ARG A 189 -0.04 11.27 15.40
N GLY A 190 -0.90 12.18 15.85
CA GLY A 190 -0.54 13.21 16.80
C GLY A 190 -0.18 12.67 18.18
N GLU A 191 -1.00 11.76 18.71
CA GLU A 191 -0.74 11.13 20.02
C GLU A 191 0.56 10.30 20.02
N PHE A 192 0.88 9.63 18.92
CA PHE A 192 2.16 8.96 18.75
C PHE A 192 3.36 9.91 18.90
N LEU A 193 3.32 11.06 18.22
CA LEU A 193 4.40 12.05 18.28
C LEU A 193 4.51 12.69 19.66
N ARG A 194 3.38 13.00 20.31
CA ARG A 194 3.35 13.47 21.71
C ARG A 194 3.96 12.46 22.67
N ALA A 195 3.61 11.18 22.54
CA ALA A 195 4.15 10.12 23.38
C ALA A 195 5.67 9.96 23.17
N CYS A 196 6.14 10.01 21.92
CA CYS A 196 7.59 10.01 21.62
C CYS A 196 8.31 11.22 22.23
N GLN A 197 7.69 12.41 22.16
CA GLN A 197 8.26 13.63 22.74
C GLN A 197 8.32 13.54 24.27
N GLN A 198 7.26 13.05 24.92
CA GLN A 198 7.21 12.83 26.37
C GLN A 198 8.31 11.87 26.85
N LEU A 199 8.61 10.84 26.06
CA LEU A 199 9.66 9.86 26.34
C LEU A 199 11.05 10.31 25.88
N GLN A 200 11.19 11.56 25.44
CA GLN A 200 12.46 12.14 24.98
C GLN A 200 13.13 11.33 23.86
N ILE A 201 12.33 10.68 23.02
CA ILE A 201 12.81 10.02 21.80
C ILE A 201 13.22 11.10 20.79
N ARG A 202 14.34 10.88 20.09
CA ARG A 202 14.75 11.77 19.02
C ARG A 202 13.81 11.60 17.81
N ILE A 203 12.95 12.59 17.61
CA ILE A 203 12.00 12.63 16.49
C ILE A 203 12.62 13.36 15.30
N GLU A 204 12.49 12.76 14.11
CA GLU A 204 12.72 13.43 12.84
C GLU A 204 11.50 13.29 11.92
N GLY A 205 11.20 14.33 11.16
CA GLY A 205 9.98 14.40 10.33
C GLY A 205 8.81 14.99 11.12
N GLY A 206 7.59 14.61 10.74
CA GLY A 206 6.36 15.06 11.39
C GLY A 206 5.12 14.89 10.51
N LEU A 207 4.21 15.86 10.62
CA LEU A 207 2.90 15.88 10.01
C LEU A 207 2.85 16.93 8.88
N PHE A 208 2.59 16.49 7.66
CA PHE A 208 2.42 17.35 6.50
C PHE A 208 1.00 17.91 6.46
N TYR A 209 0.88 19.23 6.59
CA TYR A 209 -0.37 19.95 6.44
C TYR A 209 -0.70 20.21 4.96
N ILE A 210 -1.94 19.93 4.54
CA ILE A 210 -2.38 20.18 3.17
C ILE A 210 -2.99 21.58 3.05
N ASN A 211 -2.38 22.45 2.24
CA ASN A 211 -3.00 23.73 1.89
C ASN A 211 -3.86 23.57 0.63
N GLY A 212 -5.11 24.03 0.65
CA GLY A 212 -5.95 24.07 -0.54
C GLY A 212 -7.39 24.49 -0.27
N LYS A 213 -8.02 25.15 -1.25
CA LYS A 213 -9.44 25.55 -1.15
C LYS A 213 -10.37 24.34 -1.02
N GLY A 214 -10.08 23.24 -1.71
CA GLY A 214 -10.86 22.00 -1.62
C GLY A 214 -10.82 21.37 -0.23
N VAL A 215 -9.70 21.49 0.49
CA VAL A 215 -9.56 21.01 1.87
C VAL A 215 -10.50 21.77 2.79
N LEU A 216 -10.52 23.11 2.69
CA LEU A 216 -11.40 23.95 3.53
C LEU A 216 -12.87 23.85 3.14
N ALA A 217 -13.18 23.46 1.91
CA ALA A 217 -14.54 23.18 1.49
C ALA A 217 -15.08 21.87 2.13
N GLU A 218 -14.23 20.85 2.29
CA GLU A 218 -14.61 19.58 2.91
C GLU A 218 -14.53 19.62 4.45
N MET A 219 -13.52 20.31 4.99
CA MET A 219 -13.29 20.46 6.43
C MET A 219 -12.91 21.92 6.76
N PRO A 220 -13.90 22.80 7.00
CA PRO A 220 -13.67 24.22 7.25
C PRO A 220 -12.75 24.52 8.45
N ASP A 221 -12.79 23.67 9.48
CA ASP A 221 -12.01 23.80 10.70
C ASP A 221 -10.63 23.09 10.62
N TYR A 222 -10.24 22.55 9.47
CA TYR A 222 -8.93 21.93 9.22
C TYR A 222 -7.71 22.77 9.68
N PRO A 223 -7.73 24.13 9.63
CA PRO A 223 -6.65 24.95 10.18
C PRO A 223 -6.32 24.68 11.65
N LYS A 224 -7.24 24.11 12.45
CA LYS A 224 -6.99 23.73 13.84
C LYS A 224 -5.75 22.84 14.03
N TYR A 225 -5.39 22.05 13.02
CA TYR A 225 -4.23 21.16 13.11
C TYR A 225 -2.89 21.91 13.14
N LYS A 226 -2.82 23.14 12.61
CA LYS A 226 -1.62 23.98 12.75
C LYS A 226 -1.36 24.35 14.20
N GLU A 227 -2.42 24.52 15.00
CA GLU A 227 -2.31 24.84 16.42
C GLU A 227 -2.09 23.58 17.26
N ILE A 228 -2.93 22.55 17.06
CA ILE A 228 -2.91 21.30 17.85
C ILE A 228 -1.57 20.56 17.71
N TYR A 229 -0.98 20.60 16.51
CA TYR A 229 0.25 19.89 16.16
C TYR A 229 1.40 20.81 15.77
N LYS A 230 1.40 22.07 16.22
CA LYS A 230 2.39 23.09 15.87
C LYS A 230 3.85 22.59 15.93
N ASP A 231 4.18 21.83 16.97
CA ASP A 231 5.55 21.32 17.23
C ASP A 231 5.92 20.14 16.32
N PHE A 232 4.95 19.60 15.60
CA PHE A 232 5.09 18.44 14.71
C PHE A 232 4.79 18.76 13.25
N ILE A 233 4.42 20.00 12.90
CA ILE A 233 4.23 20.37 11.50
C ILE A 233 5.56 20.27 10.78
N TYR A 234 5.57 19.52 9.67
CA TYR A 234 6.76 19.27 8.89
C TYR A 234 6.52 19.65 7.43
N ASP A 235 7.27 20.64 6.94
CA ASP A 235 7.11 21.25 5.62
C ASP A 235 8.27 20.90 4.66
N LYS A 236 9.32 20.24 5.17
CA LYS A 236 10.48 19.87 4.37
C LYS A 236 10.13 18.74 3.40
N ARG A 237 10.47 18.94 2.12
CA ARG A 237 10.40 17.86 1.13
C ARG A 237 11.53 16.87 1.37
N LEU A 238 11.17 15.60 1.48
CA LEU A 238 12.12 14.50 1.60
C LEU A 238 12.23 13.72 0.29
N SER A 239 13.46 13.39 -0.07
CA SER A 239 13.72 12.40 -1.11
C SER A 239 13.21 11.03 -0.66
N MET A 240 12.88 10.16 -1.63
CA MET A 240 12.44 8.80 -1.28
C MET A 240 13.57 7.99 -0.63
N ASP A 241 14.83 8.25 -1.01
CA ASP A 241 15.99 7.59 -0.41
C ASP A 241 16.16 7.95 1.07
N GLU A 242 16.03 9.23 1.41
CA GLU A 242 16.04 9.65 2.81
C GLU A 242 14.84 9.10 3.58
N TYR A 243 13.64 9.12 3.00
CA TYR A 243 12.45 8.53 3.62
C TYR A 243 12.67 7.06 3.97
N ILE A 244 13.14 6.25 3.02
CA ILE A 244 13.38 4.81 3.23
C ILE A 244 14.49 4.61 4.26
N LYS A 245 15.63 5.30 4.10
CA LYS A 245 16.77 5.17 5.01
C LYS A 245 16.36 5.49 6.46
N LYS A 246 15.74 6.66 6.68
CA LYS A 246 15.35 7.11 8.01
C LYS A 246 14.28 6.22 8.63
N THR A 247 13.32 5.74 7.83
CA THR A 247 12.32 4.76 8.29
C THR A 247 12.97 3.48 8.80
N LYS A 248 13.98 2.97 8.09
CA LYS A 248 14.68 1.73 8.47
C LYS A 248 15.57 1.92 9.69
N GLU A 249 16.17 3.09 9.82
CA GLU A 249 16.94 3.51 10.99
C GLU A 249 16.07 3.70 12.25
N SER A 250 14.76 3.92 12.13
CA SER A 250 13.87 4.08 13.28
C SER A 250 13.86 2.84 14.19
N VAL A 251 13.84 3.05 15.51
CA VAL A 251 13.71 1.99 16.52
C VAL A 251 12.35 1.30 16.47
N LEU A 252 11.32 2.02 16.05
CA LEU A 252 9.98 1.54 15.81
C LEU A 252 9.29 2.42 14.78
N VAL A 253 8.19 1.92 14.23
CA VAL A 253 7.32 2.65 13.31
C VAL A 253 5.88 2.59 13.80
N PHE A 254 5.08 3.61 13.45
CA PHE A 254 3.70 3.71 13.86
C PHE A 254 2.74 3.62 12.68
N ASN A 255 1.77 2.73 12.80
CA ASN A 255 0.68 2.54 11.86
C ASN A 255 -0.68 2.86 12.52
N THR A 256 -1.60 3.37 11.72
CA THR A 256 -3.03 3.50 12.05
C THR A 256 -3.78 3.47 10.73
N PRO A 257 -5.01 2.94 10.66
CA PRO A 257 -5.82 3.03 9.45
C PRO A 257 -5.80 4.44 8.87
N SER A 258 -5.54 4.53 7.56
CA SER A 258 -5.40 5.81 6.87
C SER A 258 -6.77 6.38 6.49
N VAL A 259 -6.83 7.26 5.50
CA VAL A 259 -8.09 7.77 4.93
C VAL A 259 -9.08 6.62 4.67
N CYS A 260 -10.34 6.83 5.06
CA CYS A 260 -11.42 5.84 4.92
C CYS A 260 -11.15 4.50 5.63
N GLY A 261 -10.26 4.44 6.62
CA GLY A 261 -9.92 3.21 7.34
C GLY A 261 -9.18 2.21 6.47
N CYS A 262 -8.44 2.65 5.46
CA CYS A 262 -7.68 1.75 4.58
C CYS A 262 -6.36 1.29 5.21
N HIS A 263 -5.86 0.14 4.75
CA HIS A 263 -4.46 -0.22 4.89
C HIS A 263 -3.63 0.69 3.99
N GLY A 264 -2.85 1.59 4.59
CA GLY A 264 -1.94 2.45 3.83
C GLY A 264 -0.71 1.69 3.34
N TRP A 265 -0.10 2.18 2.24
CA TRP A 265 1.15 1.63 1.70
C TRP A 265 2.27 1.47 2.73
N LYS A 266 2.30 2.34 3.74
CA LYS A 266 3.28 2.27 4.83
C LYS A 266 3.22 0.97 5.61
N LEU A 267 2.04 0.40 5.82
CA LEU A 267 1.92 -0.88 6.53
C LEU A 267 2.69 -1.97 5.77
N ALA A 268 2.49 -2.04 4.45
CA ALA A 268 3.25 -2.96 3.60
C ALA A 268 4.74 -2.64 3.55
N GLU A 269 5.13 -1.36 3.49
CA GLU A 269 6.54 -0.94 3.56
C GLU A 269 7.19 -1.38 4.90
N TYR A 270 6.50 -1.20 6.03
CA TYR A 270 7.01 -1.56 7.35
C TYR A 270 7.16 -3.07 7.52
N LEU A 271 6.20 -3.85 7.02
CA LEU A 271 6.26 -5.31 7.00
C LEU A 271 7.40 -5.79 6.11
N CYS A 272 7.54 -5.23 4.90
CA CYS A 272 8.64 -5.51 3.97
C CYS A 272 10.01 -5.23 4.59
N MET A 273 10.17 -4.08 5.26
CA MET A 273 11.40 -3.68 5.94
C MET A 273 11.67 -4.44 7.25
N GLY A 274 10.72 -5.26 7.73
CA GLY A 274 10.82 -5.98 9.00
C GLY A 274 10.94 -5.04 10.20
N LYS A 275 10.09 -4.01 10.30
CA LYS A 275 10.12 -3.04 11.41
C LYS A 275 9.29 -3.52 12.60
N ALA A 276 9.68 -3.08 13.81
CA ALA A 276 8.81 -3.15 14.97
C ALA A 276 7.68 -2.14 14.81
N ILE A 277 6.47 -2.65 14.54
CA ILE A 277 5.29 -1.84 14.24
C ILE A 277 4.41 -1.74 15.49
N ILE A 278 4.14 -0.52 15.94
CA ILE A 278 3.00 -0.24 16.81
C ILE A 278 1.82 0.15 15.92
N SER A 279 0.64 -0.41 16.17
CA SER A 279 -0.55 -0.05 15.42
C SER A 279 -1.78 0.09 16.30
N THR A 280 -2.70 0.99 15.93
CA THR A 280 -4.09 0.84 16.34
C THR A 280 -4.75 -0.32 15.61
N LYS A 281 -5.95 -0.71 16.05
CA LYS A 281 -6.72 -1.81 15.42
C LYS A 281 -6.91 -1.56 13.92
N LEU A 282 -6.64 -2.59 13.12
CA LEU A 282 -6.91 -2.58 11.68
C LEU A 282 -8.41 -2.76 11.43
N SER A 283 -8.94 -2.04 10.44
CA SER A 283 -10.36 -2.08 10.04
C SER A 283 -10.64 -2.89 8.77
N ARG A 284 -9.57 -3.35 8.09
CA ARG A 284 -9.65 -4.13 6.86
C ARG A 284 -9.03 -5.50 7.08
N GLU A 285 -9.53 -6.48 6.35
CA GLU A 285 -9.02 -7.85 6.41
C GLU A 285 -7.56 -7.88 5.96
N MET A 286 -6.78 -8.64 6.71
CA MET A 286 -5.45 -9.05 6.31
C MET A 286 -5.56 -10.46 5.70
N PRO A 287 -4.65 -10.85 4.81
CA PRO A 287 -4.67 -12.19 4.23
C PRO A 287 -4.58 -13.31 5.28
N GLU A 288 -3.93 -13.04 6.41
CA GLU A 288 -3.97 -13.82 7.63
C GLU A 288 -4.07 -12.85 8.83
N PRO A 289 -4.78 -13.15 9.92
CA PRO A 289 -4.82 -12.25 11.07
C PRO A 289 -3.43 -11.93 11.63
N MET A 290 -3.16 -10.64 11.86
CA MET A 290 -1.95 -10.23 12.56
C MET A 290 -2.08 -10.48 14.07
N VAL A 291 -0.97 -10.87 14.71
CA VAL A 291 -0.95 -11.33 16.11
C VAL A 291 -0.18 -10.32 16.96
N HIS A 292 -0.87 -9.78 17.98
CA HIS A 292 -0.27 -8.85 18.96
C HIS A 292 0.94 -9.51 19.63
N GLY A 293 2.07 -8.79 19.65
CA GLY A 293 3.29 -9.24 20.30
C GLY A 293 4.16 -10.14 19.43
N GLU A 294 3.69 -10.59 18.27
CA GLU A 294 4.47 -11.42 17.36
C GLU A 294 4.92 -10.65 16.12
N ASN A 295 3.96 -10.21 15.30
CA ASN A 295 4.24 -9.52 14.03
C ASN A 295 3.82 -8.04 14.06
N ILE A 296 3.16 -7.60 15.12
CA ILE A 296 2.71 -6.23 15.36
C ILE A 296 2.41 -6.02 16.85
N HIS A 297 2.51 -4.80 17.35
CA HIS A 297 2.06 -4.43 18.70
C HIS A 297 0.81 -3.55 18.61
N PHE A 298 -0.36 -4.13 18.90
CA PHE A 298 -1.62 -3.39 18.91
C PHE A 298 -1.82 -2.57 20.18
N VAL A 299 -2.36 -1.35 20.02
CA VAL A 299 -2.73 -0.44 21.12
C VAL A 299 -4.13 0.13 20.92
N HIS A 300 -4.82 0.41 22.03
CA HIS A 300 -6.20 0.92 22.05
C HIS A 300 -6.32 2.23 22.83
N THR A 301 -5.34 2.53 23.68
CA THR A 301 -5.35 3.72 24.55
C THR A 301 -4.04 4.50 24.43
N LYS A 302 -4.05 5.78 24.83
CA LYS A 302 -2.83 6.60 24.91
C LYS A 302 -1.79 5.99 25.88
N LYS A 303 -2.28 5.37 26.96
CA LYS A 303 -1.45 4.70 27.95
C LYS A 303 -0.73 3.50 27.34
N GLU A 304 -1.46 2.62 26.66
CA GLU A 304 -0.87 1.49 25.92
C GLU A 304 0.13 1.97 24.87
N LEU A 305 -0.16 3.06 24.14
CA LEU A 305 0.77 3.63 23.18
C LEU A 305 2.08 4.08 23.82
N LEU A 306 2.02 4.80 24.94
CA LEU A 306 3.20 5.22 25.69
C LEU A 306 4.01 4.02 26.19
N GLU A 307 3.34 3.02 26.78
CA GLU A 307 3.95 1.79 27.30
C GLU A 307 4.60 0.96 26.19
N ALA A 308 3.95 0.84 25.03
CA ALA A 308 4.49 0.14 23.87
C ALA A 308 5.75 0.82 23.33
N ILE A 309 5.75 2.16 23.24
CA ILE A 309 6.93 2.93 22.83
C ILE A 309 8.08 2.72 23.81
N MET A 310 7.81 2.79 25.13
CA MET A 310 8.82 2.53 26.17
C MET A 310 9.39 1.11 26.06
N LEU A 311 8.52 0.11 25.94
CA LEU A 311 8.90 -1.30 25.86
C LEU A 311 9.80 -1.56 24.64
N ILE A 312 9.37 -1.15 23.44
CA ILE A 312 10.13 -1.43 22.21
C ILE A 312 11.46 -0.67 22.18
N ASN A 313 11.52 0.54 22.75
CA ASN A 313 12.75 1.33 22.77
C ASN A 313 13.77 0.81 23.80
N SER A 314 13.32 0.22 24.91
CA SER A 314 14.18 -0.26 26.01
C SER A 314 14.48 -1.78 25.96
N ASN A 315 13.64 -2.57 25.29
CA ASN A 315 13.79 -4.01 25.18
C ASN A 315 14.13 -4.41 23.73
N GLU A 316 15.43 -4.55 23.46
CA GLU A 316 15.94 -4.95 22.14
C GLU A 316 15.50 -6.36 21.72
N GLU A 317 15.38 -7.30 22.65
CA GLU A 317 14.93 -8.66 22.34
C GLU A 317 13.50 -8.64 21.82
N TYR A 318 12.60 -7.94 22.53
CA TYR A 318 11.22 -7.77 22.12
C TYR A 318 11.10 -7.02 20.78
N ARG A 319 11.86 -5.94 20.60
CA ARG A 319 11.92 -5.24 19.31
C ARG A 319 12.32 -6.18 18.18
N ARG A 320 13.40 -6.95 18.35
CA ARG A 320 13.90 -7.89 17.34
C ARG A 320 12.91 -9.02 17.06
N HIS A 321 12.15 -9.45 18.07
CA HIS A 321 11.07 -10.42 17.90
C HIS A 321 10.00 -9.86 16.95
N LEU A 322 9.52 -8.64 17.21
CA LEU A 322 8.55 -7.97 16.34
C LEU A 322 9.10 -7.73 14.92
N GLU A 323 10.35 -7.28 14.79
CA GLU A 323 11.01 -7.05 13.50
C GLU A 323 11.05 -8.33 12.63
N LYS A 324 11.42 -9.46 13.26
CA LYS A 324 11.41 -10.78 12.60
C LYS A 324 9.99 -11.23 12.26
N GLY A 325 9.03 -11.04 13.17
CA GLY A 325 7.63 -11.42 12.95
C GLY A 325 6.99 -10.63 11.80
N ALA A 326 7.23 -9.32 11.74
CA ALA A 326 6.78 -8.45 10.66
C ALA A 326 7.35 -8.89 9.30
N ARG A 327 8.66 -9.17 9.25
CA ARG A 327 9.32 -9.67 8.03
C ARG A 327 8.78 -11.04 7.60
N ARG A 328 8.62 -11.96 8.55
CA ARG A 328 8.05 -13.30 8.29
C ARG A 328 6.64 -13.20 7.74
N TYR A 329 5.80 -12.34 8.32
CA TYR A 329 4.45 -12.11 7.82
C TYR A 329 4.47 -11.59 6.37
N TYR A 330 5.35 -10.62 6.06
CA TYR A 330 5.53 -10.14 4.69
C TYR A 330 5.93 -11.27 3.73
N GLU A 331 6.94 -12.07 4.09
CA GLU A 331 7.45 -13.16 3.25
C GLU A 331 6.42 -14.26 3.03
N GLN A 332 5.53 -14.50 3.99
CA GLN A 332 4.50 -15.54 3.92
C GLN A 332 3.23 -15.11 3.19
N TRP A 333 2.90 -13.82 3.20
CA TRP A 333 1.56 -13.37 2.78
C TRP A 333 1.53 -12.22 1.79
N LEU A 334 2.53 -11.33 1.81
CA LEU A 334 2.45 -10.03 1.12
C LEU A 334 3.50 -9.83 0.03
N LYS A 335 4.58 -10.62 0.01
CA LYS A 335 5.63 -10.51 -1.02
C LYS A 335 5.03 -10.64 -2.43
N PRO A 336 5.53 -9.93 -3.47
CA PRO A 336 4.84 -9.83 -4.75
C PRO A 336 4.49 -11.16 -5.41
N ASP A 337 5.44 -12.09 -5.46
CA ASP A 337 5.28 -13.44 -6.00
C ASP A 337 4.23 -14.23 -5.20
N VAL A 338 4.33 -14.19 -3.87
CA VAL A 338 3.40 -14.87 -2.95
C VAL A 338 1.95 -14.39 -3.10
N VAL A 339 1.73 -13.10 -3.32
CA VAL A 339 0.37 -12.58 -3.57
C VAL A 339 -0.20 -13.15 -4.87
N ILE A 340 0.62 -13.27 -5.92
CA ILE A 340 0.19 -13.83 -7.20
C ILE A 340 -0.06 -15.34 -7.10
N ASP A 341 0.79 -16.08 -6.37
CA ASP A 341 0.60 -17.51 -6.13
C ASP A 341 -0.70 -17.77 -5.35
N ARG A 342 -1.00 -16.97 -4.32
CA ARG A 342 -2.27 -17.09 -3.58
C ARG A 342 -3.50 -16.80 -4.43
N LEU A 343 -3.43 -15.84 -5.35
CA LEU A 343 -4.51 -15.58 -6.31
C LEU A 343 -4.73 -16.77 -7.26
N LEU A 344 -3.64 -17.44 -7.68
CA LEU A 344 -3.71 -18.66 -8.48
C LEU A 344 -4.31 -19.83 -7.72
N GLU A 345 -3.88 -20.06 -6.48
CA GLU A 345 -4.41 -21.13 -5.63
C GLU A 345 -5.91 -20.93 -5.36
N HIS A 346 -6.33 -19.67 -5.12
CA HIS A 346 -7.74 -19.33 -4.97
C HIS A 346 -8.56 -19.68 -6.22
N ALA A 347 -8.02 -19.41 -7.41
CA ALA A 347 -8.65 -19.77 -8.68
C ALA A 347 -8.95 -21.28 -8.76
N LEU A 348 -7.95 -22.10 -8.41
CA LEU A 348 -8.04 -23.56 -8.51
C LEU A 348 -8.96 -24.18 -7.44
N ASN A 349 -9.28 -23.44 -6.39
CA ASN A 349 -10.14 -23.91 -5.30
C ASN A 349 -11.60 -23.48 -5.47
N ILE A 350 -11.90 -22.40 -6.20
CA ILE A 350 -13.29 -22.03 -6.56
C ILE A 350 -13.90 -23.06 -7.52
N ASP A 351 -13.08 -23.68 -8.38
CA ASP A 351 -13.52 -24.68 -9.37
C ASP A 351 -13.77 -26.09 -8.77
N LYS A 352 -13.58 -26.29 -7.45
CA LYS A 352 -13.81 -27.54 -6.72
C LYS A 352 -15.03 -27.43 -5.81
#